data_AF-A0A8S3IP07-F1
#
_entry.id   AF-A0A8S3IP07-F1
#
_cell.length_a   1.000
_cell.length_b   1.000
_cell.length_c   1.000
_cell.angle_alpha   90.00
_cell.angle_beta   90.00
_cell.angle_gamma   90.00
#
_symmetry.space_group_name_H-M   'P 1'
#
loop_
_entity.id
_entity.type
_entity.pdbx_description
1 polymer ?
#
loop_
_entity_poly.entity_id
_entity_poly.type
_entity_poly.pdbx_seq_one_letter_code
_entity_poly.pdbx_strand_id
1 'polypeptide(L)'
;MKIFALLTIICYLSLHCVQGGNQQKSVLLESVQTLTLYKGQRTQARRVSAVPQLKCVGGSAKGAFEPDVVQCYNRGSNGVDIQWECTSEMPKKYKFGRLSVSCEGYEYPDDPYILAGSCGLEYNLELTDKSFSDPNQSNVQRSSNSRFWPFVFKVALIVMVFFAIKSCLAGNNRTDGT
;
A
#
# COMPACT_ATOMS: atom_id res chain seq x y z
N MET A 1 39.97 -38.67 -29.34
CA MET A 1 40.73 -37.82 -28.40
C MET A 1 40.20 -36.38 -28.30
N LYS A 2 39.82 -35.72 -29.41
CA LYS A 2 39.30 -34.33 -29.39
C LYS A 2 37.95 -34.13 -28.67
N ILE A 3 37.05 -35.12 -28.74
CA ILE A 3 35.73 -35.09 -28.07
C ILE A 3 35.85 -35.15 -26.54
N PHE A 4 36.75 -35.97 -26.00
CA PHE A 4 36.99 -36.05 -24.56
C PHE A 4 37.55 -34.73 -24.00
N ALA A 5 38.44 -34.07 -24.74
CA ALA A 5 38.96 -32.75 -24.39
C ALA A 5 37.88 -31.66 -24.41
N LEU A 6 36.93 -31.73 -25.34
CA LEU A 6 35.81 -30.78 -25.42
C LEU A 6 34.85 -30.96 -24.23
N LEU A 7 34.55 -32.21 -23.87
CA LEU A 7 33.66 -32.53 -22.75
C LEU A 7 34.27 -32.12 -21.40
N THR A 8 35.59 -32.24 -21.23
CA THR A 8 36.27 -31.76 -20.02
C THR A 8 36.24 -30.23 -19.93
N ILE A 9 36.42 -29.51 -21.04
CA ILE A 9 36.38 -28.03 -21.07
C ILE A 9 34.96 -27.52 -20.74
N ILE A 10 33.92 -28.15 -21.29
CA ILE A 10 32.53 -27.82 -21.00
C ILE A 10 32.20 -28.10 -19.52
N CYS A 11 32.71 -29.21 -18.96
CA CYS A 11 32.53 -29.55 -17.54
C CYS A 11 33.22 -28.55 -16.59
N TYR A 12 34.43 -28.09 -16.95
CA TYR A 12 35.15 -27.03 -16.22
C TYR A 12 34.44 -25.68 -16.28
N LEU A 13 33.86 -25.31 -17.43
CA LEU A 13 33.06 -24.08 -17.58
C LEU A 13 31.75 -24.14 -16.77
N SER A 14 31.12 -25.30 -16.63
CA SER A 14 29.95 -25.48 -15.76
C SER A 14 30.27 -25.47 -14.26
N LEU A 15 31.54 -25.69 -13.88
CA LEU A 15 32.01 -25.62 -12.48
C LEU A 15 32.27 -24.19 -11.98
N HIS A 16 32.11 -23.16 -12.83
CA HIS A 16 32.32 -21.76 -12.47
C HIS A 16 31.02 -20.95 -12.43
N CYS A 17 29.90 -21.59 -12.08
CA CYS A 17 28.76 -20.86 -11.53
C CYS A 17 29.06 -20.54 -10.06
N VAL A 18 30.02 -19.66 -9.79
CA VAL A 18 30.17 -19.04 -8.47
C VAL A 18 28.94 -18.17 -8.29
N GLN A 19 27.96 -18.69 -7.55
CA GLN A 19 26.86 -17.89 -7.03
C GLN A 19 27.49 -16.77 -6.21
N GLY A 20 27.47 -15.55 -6.77
CA GLY A 20 27.64 -14.32 -6.00
C GLY A 20 26.45 -14.19 -5.06
N GLY A 21 26.45 -15.00 -3.99
CA GLY A 21 25.49 -14.86 -2.92
C GLY A 21 25.65 -13.46 -2.36
N ASN A 22 24.61 -12.64 -2.53
CA ASN A 22 24.55 -11.32 -1.92
C ASN A 22 24.64 -11.54 -0.40
N GLN A 23 25.83 -11.37 0.17
CA GLN A 23 26.02 -11.55 1.59
C GLN A 23 25.22 -10.48 2.30
N GLN A 24 24.08 -10.91 2.86
CA GLN A 24 23.20 -10.07 3.65
C GLN A 24 23.99 -9.57 4.85
N LYS A 25 24.24 -8.26 4.90
CA LYS A 25 25.06 -7.65 5.95
C LYS A 25 24.21 -7.37 7.17
N SER A 26 24.74 -7.72 8.34
CA SER A 26 24.20 -7.35 9.65
C SER A 26 24.82 -6.03 10.12
N VAL A 27 24.03 -5.15 10.71
CA VAL A 27 24.48 -3.86 11.26
C VAL A 27 23.77 -3.60 12.58
N LEU A 28 24.47 -3.11 13.60
CA LEU A 28 23.87 -2.71 14.87
C LEU A 28 22.97 -1.48 14.65
N LEU A 29 21.69 -1.54 15.00
CA LEU A 29 20.71 -0.47 14.77
C LEU A 29 21.16 0.87 15.37
N GLU A 30 21.70 0.86 16.60
CA GLU A 30 22.18 2.08 17.25
C GLU A 30 23.36 2.75 16.54
N SER A 31 24.14 1.99 15.77
CA SER A 31 25.27 2.51 14.99
C SER A 31 24.85 3.14 13.66
N VAL A 32 23.59 2.98 13.25
CA VAL A 32 23.08 3.55 12.00
C VAL A 32 22.90 5.05 12.18
N GLN A 33 23.68 5.84 11.45
CA GLN A 33 23.65 7.30 11.55
C GLN A 33 22.57 7.93 10.68
N THR A 34 22.34 7.38 9.49
CA THR A 34 21.44 7.98 8.49
C THR A 34 20.78 6.91 7.65
N LEU A 35 19.49 7.11 7.37
CA LEU A 35 18.73 6.35 6.39
C LEU A 35 18.38 7.29 5.24
N THR A 36 18.58 6.83 4.00
CA THR A 36 18.07 7.50 2.81
C THR A 36 17.07 6.58 2.15
N LEU A 37 15.80 6.98 2.15
CA LEU A 37 14.67 6.18 1.73
C LEU A 37 14.06 6.83 0.49
N TYR A 38 13.72 5.99 -0.50
CA TYR A 38 13.29 6.45 -1.81
C TYR A 38 11.86 6.00 -2.11
N LYS A 39 11.11 6.88 -2.77
CA LYS A 39 9.79 6.57 -3.31
C LYS A 39 9.85 5.40 -4.28
N GLY A 40 8.87 4.51 -4.17
CA GLY A 40 8.74 3.34 -5.05
C GLY A 40 9.78 2.23 -4.82
N GLN A 41 10.79 2.44 -3.99
CA GLN A 41 11.76 1.41 -3.63
C GLN A 41 11.22 0.47 -2.56
N ARG A 42 11.73 -0.77 -2.56
CA ARG A 42 11.41 -1.78 -1.54
C ARG A 42 12.57 -1.95 -0.57
N THR A 43 12.27 -2.35 0.65
CA THR A 43 13.26 -2.76 1.64
C THR A 43 13.92 -4.06 1.21
N GLN A 44 15.16 -4.28 1.63
CA GLN A 44 15.71 -5.63 1.65
C GLN A 44 14.95 -6.43 2.69
N ALA A 45 14.76 -7.73 2.43
CA ALA A 45 14.12 -8.61 3.38
C ALA A 45 14.72 -10.01 3.32
N ARG A 46 14.70 -10.71 4.45
CA ARG A 46 15.20 -12.08 4.55
C ARG A 46 14.14 -13.05 5.02
N ARG A 47 13.49 -12.75 6.15
CA ARG A 47 12.47 -13.62 6.75
C ARG A 47 11.05 -13.21 6.38
N VAL A 48 10.84 -11.91 6.16
CA VAL A 48 9.54 -11.36 5.77
C VAL A 48 9.57 -10.95 4.30
N SER A 49 8.39 -10.65 3.74
CA SER A 49 8.32 -10.07 2.40
C SER A 49 8.83 -8.63 2.43
N ALA A 50 9.63 -8.24 1.44
CA ALA A 50 10.05 -6.85 1.24
C ALA A 50 8.84 -5.92 1.25
N VAL A 51 8.93 -4.76 1.91
CA VAL A 51 7.87 -3.75 2.01
C VAL A 51 8.32 -2.44 1.34
N PRO A 52 7.43 -1.48 1.04
CA PRO A 52 7.85 -0.16 0.56
C PRO A 52 8.76 0.54 1.57
N GLN A 53 9.82 1.22 1.11
CA GLN A 53 10.67 2.04 1.98
C GLN A 53 9.95 3.24 2.57
N LEU A 54 9.00 3.82 1.83
CA LEU A 54 8.18 4.96 2.25
C LEU A 54 6.71 4.57 2.19
N LYS A 55 5.96 4.87 3.25
CA LYS A 55 4.53 4.57 3.31
C LYS A 55 3.73 5.65 4.04
N CYS A 56 2.85 6.33 3.31
CA CYS A 56 1.91 7.29 3.90
C CYS A 56 0.74 6.55 4.56
N VAL A 57 0.69 6.55 5.89
CA VAL A 57 -0.33 5.79 6.65
C VAL A 57 -1.49 6.65 7.12
N GLY A 58 -1.32 7.98 7.23
CA GLY A 58 -2.32 8.86 7.82
C GLY A 58 -2.09 10.35 7.58
N GLY A 59 -2.84 11.16 8.34
CA GLY A 59 -2.76 12.62 8.36
C GLY A 59 -3.78 13.32 7.47
N SER A 60 -3.95 14.62 7.71
CA SER A 60 -4.92 15.49 7.01
C SER A 60 -4.65 15.63 5.51
N ALA A 61 -3.41 15.39 5.07
CA ALA A 61 -2.99 15.44 3.67
C ALA A 61 -2.67 14.05 3.08
N LYS A 62 -3.18 12.96 3.68
CA LYS A 62 -2.88 11.60 3.20
C LYS A 62 -3.16 11.44 1.70
N GLY A 63 -2.15 10.99 0.96
CA GLY A 63 -2.24 10.76 -0.49
C GLY A 63 -2.20 12.01 -1.36
N ALA A 64 -2.11 13.22 -0.77
CA ALA A 64 -2.01 14.46 -1.53
C ALA A 64 -0.61 14.73 -2.10
N PHE A 65 0.42 14.19 -1.45
CA PHE A 65 1.81 14.28 -1.88
C PHE A 65 2.60 13.09 -1.33
N GLU A 66 3.63 12.67 -2.05
CA GLU A 66 4.56 11.64 -1.62
C GLU A 66 5.97 12.13 -1.97
N PRO A 67 6.85 12.32 -0.97
CA PRO A 67 8.21 12.79 -1.21
C PRO A 67 9.03 11.75 -1.98
N ASP A 68 9.90 12.22 -2.89
CA ASP A 68 10.74 11.33 -3.69
C ASP A 68 11.87 10.71 -2.87
N VAL A 69 12.43 11.46 -1.91
CA VAL A 69 13.51 11.04 -1.03
C VAL A 69 13.26 11.57 0.38
N VAL A 70 13.40 10.71 1.39
CA VAL A 70 13.39 11.09 2.80
C VAL A 70 14.72 10.69 3.44
N GLN A 71 15.33 11.63 4.15
CA GLN A 71 16.53 11.37 4.93
C GLN A 71 16.18 11.36 6.41
N CYS A 72 16.45 10.25 7.10
CA CYS A 72 16.29 10.14 8.55
C CYS A 72 17.65 10.11 9.23
N TYR A 73 17.81 10.91 10.27
CA TYR A 73 19.02 11.07 11.05
C TYR A 73 18.80 10.50 12.45
N ASN A 74 19.74 9.70 12.92
CA ASN A 74 19.74 9.20 14.29
C ASN A 74 20.14 10.35 15.23
N ARG A 75 19.23 10.74 16.14
CA ARG A 75 19.44 11.80 17.14
C ARG A 75 19.75 11.26 18.54
N GLY A 76 20.06 9.98 18.63
CA GLY A 76 20.37 9.28 19.87
C GLY A 76 19.30 8.25 20.25
N SER A 77 19.53 7.58 21.38
CA SER A 77 18.63 6.58 21.96
C SER A 77 18.11 7.08 23.29
N ASN A 78 16.87 6.75 23.63
CA ASN A 78 16.35 6.94 24.99
C ASN A 78 16.58 5.70 25.89
N GLY A 79 17.38 4.72 25.41
CA GLY A 79 17.63 3.43 26.05
C GLY A 79 16.64 2.33 25.65
N VAL A 80 15.59 2.66 24.90
CA VAL A 80 14.60 1.70 24.37
C VAL A 80 14.57 1.77 22.85
N ASP A 81 14.40 2.97 22.30
CA ASP A 81 14.27 3.21 20.87
C ASP A 81 15.17 4.36 20.39
N ILE A 82 15.57 4.26 19.13
CA ILE A 82 16.28 5.34 18.43
C ILE A 82 15.32 6.49 18.12
N GLN A 83 15.77 7.70 18.42
CA GLN A 83 15.09 8.94 18.12
C GLN A 83 15.47 9.40 16.71
N TRP A 84 14.62 9.08 15.74
CA TRP A 84 14.82 9.46 14.34
C TRP A 84 14.25 10.85 14.04
N GLU A 85 15.04 11.71 13.42
CA GLU A 85 14.56 12.94 12.78
C GLU A 85 14.56 12.73 11.27
N CYS A 86 13.39 12.79 10.62
CA CYS A 86 13.28 12.64 9.17
C CYS A 86 12.92 13.96 8.47
N THR A 87 13.64 14.27 7.40
CA THR A 87 13.44 15.46 6.58
C THR A 87 13.33 15.11 5.10
N SER A 88 12.65 15.97 4.35
CA SER A 88 12.45 15.82 2.90
C SER A 88 12.13 17.17 2.29
N GLU A 89 12.52 17.33 1.03
CA GLU A 89 12.06 18.44 0.19
C GLU A 89 10.57 18.24 -0.13
N MET A 90 9.72 19.16 0.33
CA MET A 90 8.28 19.13 0.06
C MET A 90 7.71 20.56 0.00
N PRO A 91 6.59 20.78 -0.71
CA PRO A 91 5.92 22.07 -0.71
C PRO A 91 5.57 22.53 0.72
N LYS A 92 5.74 23.82 1.01
CA LYS A 92 5.52 24.43 2.35
C LYS A 92 4.14 24.15 2.96
N LYS A 93 3.14 23.81 2.15
CA LYS A 93 1.79 23.44 2.62
C LYS A 93 1.73 22.09 3.31
N TYR A 94 2.76 21.26 3.19
CA TYR A 94 2.85 19.94 3.80
C TYR A 94 3.95 19.88 4.84
N LYS A 95 3.72 19.07 5.87
CA LYS A 95 4.72 18.67 6.85
C LYS A 95 4.52 17.22 7.24
N PHE A 96 5.58 16.60 7.74
CA PHE A 96 5.43 15.32 8.42
C PHE A 96 4.66 15.49 9.73
N GLY A 97 3.73 14.57 9.99
CA GLY A 97 3.09 14.38 11.27
C GLY A 97 3.81 13.31 12.08
N ARG A 98 3.07 12.29 12.54
CA ARG A 98 3.65 11.11 13.18
C ARG A 98 4.57 10.35 12.20
N LEU A 99 5.73 9.94 12.70
CA LEU A 99 6.72 9.14 11.98
C LEU A 99 6.98 7.82 12.73
N SER A 100 7.30 6.76 12.00
CA SER A 100 7.73 5.48 12.55
C SER A 100 8.72 4.83 11.60
N VAL A 101 9.97 4.71 12.05
CA VAL A 101 11.02 3.96 11.36
C VAL A 101 11.01 2.53 11.91
N SER A 102 11.07 1.54 11.03
CA SER A 102 11.15 0.13 11.40
C SER A 102 12.12 -0.60 10.48
N CYS A 103 12.94 -1.47 11.05
CA CYS A 103 13.93 -2.28 10.34
C CYS A 103 13.72 -3.76 10.67
N GLU A 104 14.10 -4.66 9.77
CA GLU A 104 14.06 -6.10 10.04
C GLU A 104 15.26 -6.47 10.93
N GLY A 105 15.00 -6.98 12.14
CA GLY A 105 16.05 -7.54 12.99
C GLY A 105 16.83 -8.65 12.27
N TYR A 106 18.12 -8.82 12.55
CA TYR A 106 18.96 -9.69 11.75
C TYR A 106 18.65 -11.15 12.03
N GLU A 107 18.55 -11.62 13.27
CA GLU A 107 18.28 -13.02 13.64
C GLU A 107 16.83 -13.28 14.10
N TYR A 108 16.22 -12.33 14.80
CA TYR A 108 14.84 -12.36 15.30
C TYR A 108 14.20 -10.96 15.24
N PRO A 109 12.89 -10.78 15.50
CA PRO A 109 12.19 -9.50 15.31
C PRO A 109 12.79 -8.31 16.09
N ASP A 110 13.16 -8.51 17.35
CA ASP A 110 13.66 -7.45 18.26
C ASP A 110 15.19 -7.50 18.43
N ASP A 111 15.91 -8.00 17.43
CA ASP A 111 17.37 -8.09 17.45
C ASP A 111 17.99 -6.69 17.38
N PRO A 112 18.93 -6.33 18.28
CA PRO A 112 19.66 -5.06 18.20
C PRO A 112 20.43 -4.91 16.88
N TYR A 113 20.82 -6.03 16.26
CA TYR A 113 21.32 -6.05 14.89
C TYR A 113 20.17 -6.15 13.90
N ILE A 114 20.28 -5.43 12.78
CA ILE A 114 19.29 -5.41 11.71
C ILE A 114 19.91 -5.84 10.38
N LEU A 115 19.05 -6.28 9.46
CA LEU A 115 19.43 -6.51 8.07
C LEU A 115 19.71 -5.18 7.37
N ALA A 116 20.90 -5.02 6.80
CA ALA A 116 21.27 -3.82 6.06
C ALA A 116 20.29 -3.55 4.90
N GLY A 117 19.77 -2.32 4.83
CA GLY A 117 18.81 -1.92 3.80
C GLY A 117 17.37 -2.41 4.03
N SER A 118 17.07 -2.98 5.20
CA SER A 118 15.71 -3.44 5.56
C SER A 118 14.83 -2.35 6.18
N CYS A 119 15.39 -1.20 6.53
CA CYS A 119 14.65 -0.12 7.18
C CYS A 119 13.65 0.56 6.22
N GLY A 120 12.47 0.88 6.74
CA GLY A 120 11.45 1.68 6.09
C GLY A 120 10.83 2.71 7.04
N LEU A 121 10.13 3.67 6.47
CA LEU A 121 9.45 4.76 7.16
C LEU A 121 7.95 4.75 6.85
N GLU A 122 7.15 4.59 7.89
CA GLU A 122 5.74 4.96 7.88
C GLU A 122 5.59 6.40 8.38
N TYR A 123 4.83 7.21 7.64
CA TYR A 123 4.63 8.63 7.98
C TYR A 123 3.17 9.07 7.79
N ASN A 124 2.77 10.05 8.60
CA ASN A 124 1.59 10.86 8.36
C ASN A 124 1.99 12.12 7.60
N LEU A 125 1.14 12.54 6.65
CA LEU A 125 1.29 13.81 5.97
C LEU A 125 0.22 14.78 6.45
N GLU A 126 0.64 15.93 6.95
CA GLU A 126 -0.25 16.97 7.48
C GLU A 126 -0.18 18.25 6.65
N LEU A 127 -1.28 18.99 6.61
CA LEU A 127 -1.26 20.37 6.16
C LEU A 127 -0.59 21.26 7.23
N THR A 128 0.23 22.21 6.80
CA THR A 128 0.86 23.16 7.73
C THR A 128 -0.14 24.14 8.32
N ASP A 129 -1.06 24.64 7.49
CA ASP A 129 -2.01 25.69 7.83
C ASP A 129 -3.43 25.37 7.35
N LYS A 130 -4.41 25.90 8.09
CA LYS A 130 -5.84 25.83 7.71
C LYS A 130 -6.14 26.57 6.39
N SER A 131 -5.32 27.54 6.00
CA SER A 131 -5.47 28.25 4.72
C SER A 131 -5.27 27.34 3.50
N PHE A 132 -4.49 26.27 3.66
CA PHE A 132 -4.33 25.21 2.65
C PHE A 132 -5.36 24.09 2.78
N SER A 133 -6.14 24.08 3.87
CA SER A 133 -7.30 23.19 3.99
C SER A 133 -8.38 23.76 3.09
N ASP A 134 -8.61 23.10 1.96
CA ASP A 134 -9.74 23.43 1.10
C ASP A 134 -11.03 23.31 1.95
N PRO A 135 -11.73 24.41 2.28
CA PRO A 135 -12.98 24.34 3.03
C PRO A 135 -14.08 23.65 2.19
N ASN A 136 -13.80 23.43 0.91
CA ASN A 136 -14.71 22.87 -0.05
C ASN A 136 -14.60 21.34 -0.14
N GLN A 137 -14.51 20.67 1.00
CA GLN A 137 -15.24 19.42 1.12
C GLN A 137 -16.73 19.77 1.25
N SER A 138 -17.26 20.37 0.17
CA SER A 138 -18.68 20.48 -0.09
C SER A 138 -19.27 19.12 0.25
N ASN A 139 -20.37 19.13 1.00
CA ASN A 139 -21.32 18.04 1.08
C ASN A 139 -21.45 17.39 -0.30
N VAL A 140 -20.63 16.38 -0.60
CA VAL A 140 -21.00 15.37 -1.58
C VAL A 140 -22.00 14.54 -0.79
N GLN A 141 -23.21 15.09 -0.67
CA GLN A 141 -24.40 14.26 -0.66
C GLN A 141 -24.24 13.41 -1.91
N ARG A 142 -23.65 12.23 -1.74
CA ARG A 142 -23.86 11.12 -2.66
C ARG A 142 -25.35 10.87 -2.55
N SER A 143 -26.11 11.62 -3.35
CA SER A 143 -27.39 11.17 -3.83
C SER A 143 -27.06 9.85 -4.51
N SER A 144 -27.24 8.76 -3.76
CA SER A 144 -27.21 7.43 -4.33
C SER A 144 -28.43 7.35 -5.21
N ASN A 145 -28.33 7.90 -6.41
CA ASN A 145 -29.23 7.61 -7.49
C ASN A 145 -28.93 6.17 -7.88
N SER A 146 -29.43 5.24 -7.06
CA SER A 146 -29.26 3.83 -7.29
C SER A 146 -29.97 3.56 -8.61
N ARG A 147 -29.16 3.25 -9.62
CA ARG A 147 -29.60 2.86 -10.96
C ARG A 147 -30.62 1.72 -10.95
N PHE A 148 -30.85 1.10 -9.78
CA PHE A 148 -31.76 0.01 -9.47
C PHE A 148 -33.22 0.45 -9.26
N TRP A 149 -33.49 1.61 -8.65
CA TRP A 149 -34.85 2.06 -8.37
C TRP A 149 -35.75 2.18 -9.63
N PRO A 150 -35.28 2.72 -10.78
CA PRO A 150 -36.11 2.74 -11.98
C PRO A 150 -36.43 1.34 -12.55
N PHE A 151 -35.60 0.31 -12.28
CA PHE A 151 -35.92 -1.07 -12.69
C PHE A 151 -37.02 -1.67 -11.81
N VAL A 152 -36.96 -1.48 -10.49
CA VAL A 152 -37.96 -1.99 -9.56
C VAL A 152 -39.34 -1.41 -9.86
N PHE A 153 -39.43 -0.09 -10.10
CA PHE A 153 -40.71 0.54 -10.44
C PHE A 153 -41.26 0.08 -11.79
N LYS A 154 -40.42 -0.11 -12.81
CA LYS A 154 -40.85 -0.62 -14.12
C LYS A 154 -41.37 -2.07 -14.03
N VAL A 155 -40.67 -2.93 -13.29
CA VAL A 155 -41.09 -4.33 -13.10
C VAL A 155 -42.40 -4.40 -12.32
N ALA A 156 -42.56 -3.61 -11.26
CA ALA A 156 -43.79 -3.57 -10.48
C ALA A 156 -45.00 -3.13 -11.33
N LEU A 157 -44.82 -2.13 -12.21
CA LEU A 157 -45.88 -1.66 -13.10
C LEU A 157 -46.29 -2.73 -14.12
N ILE A 158 -45.32 -3.44 -14.71
CA ILE A 158 -45.58 -4.54 -15.64
C ILE A 158 -46.34 -5.69 -14.94
N VAL A 159 -45.93 -6.04 -13.72
CA VAL A 159 -46.60 -7.08 -12.92
C VAL A 159 -48.02 -6.66 -12.55
N MET A 160 -48.23 -5.42 -12.11
CA MET A 160 -49.55 -4.88 -11.79
C MET A 160 -50.48 -4.87 -13.01
N VAL A 161 -49.98 -4.46 -14.18
CA VAL A 161 -50.73 -4.50 -15.44
C VAL A 161 -51.06 -5.94 -15.85
N PHE A 162 -50.11 -6.87 -15.70
CA PHE A 162 -50.35 -8.28 -15.97
C PHE A 162 -51.45 -8.88 -15.08
N PHE A 163 -51.43 -8.58 -13.78
CA PHE A 163 -52.48 -9.01 -12.85
C PHE A 163 -53.82 -8.33 -13.11
N ALA A 164 -53.84 -7.03 -13.46
CA ALA A 164 -55.06 -6.33 -13.84
C ALA A 164 -55.69 -6.93 -15.11
N ILE A 165 -54.89 -7.21 -16.14
CA ILE A 165 -55.34 -7.88 -17.37
C ILE A 165 -55.85 -9.30 -17.04
N LYS A 166 -55.14 -10.07 -16.21
CA LYS A 166 -55.62 -11.39 -15.75
C LYS A 166 -56.95 -11.31 -15.01
N SER A 167 -57.15 -10.32 -14.16
CA SER A 167 -58.43 -10.10 -13.46
C SER A 167 -59.55 -9.66 -14.41
N CYS A 168 -59.25 -8.85 -15.42
CA CYS A 168 -60.20 -8.48 -16.47
C CYS A 168 -60.56 -9.67 -17.38
N LEU A 169 -59.61 -10.55 -17.68
CA LEU A 169 -59.83 -11.75 -18.51
C LEU A 169 -60.48 -12.90 -17.71
N ALA A 170 -60.22 -12.99 -16.41
CA ALA A 170 -60.86 -13.96 -15.52
C ALA A 170 -62.28 -13.54 -15.09
N GLY A 171 -62.64 -12.26 -15.25
CA GLY A 171 -63.99 -11.74 -15.01
C GLY A 171 -65.03 -12.12 -16.05
N ASN A 172 -64.65 -12.73 -17.18
CA ASN A 172 -65.59 -13.05 -18.27
C ASN A 172 -66.21 -14.46 -18.20
N ASN A 173 -66.09 -15.16 -17.06
CA ASN A 173 -66.70 -16.49 -16.86
C ASN A 173 -67.67 -16.50 -15.66
N ARG A 174 -68.61 -15.54 -15.59
CA ARG A 174 -69.85 -15.75 -14.81
C ARG A 174 -71.09 -15.33 -15.60
N THR A 175 -71.84 -16.38 -15.92
CA THR A 175 -73.27 -16.48 -16.21
C THR A 175 -73.78 -15.82 -17.48
N ASP A 176 -73.87 -16.62 -18.54
CA ASP A 176 -75.15 -16.70 -19.23
C ASP A 176 -75.48 -18.16 -19.51
N GLY A 177 -76.65 -18.60 -19.04
CA GLY A 177 -77.06 -20.00 -18.97
C GLY A 177 -78.45 -20.07 -18.37
N THR A 178 -79.43 -19.70 -19.20
CA THR A 178 -80.86 -20.10 -19.25
C THR A 178 -81.54 -20.53 -17.95
#